data_AF-A0AAU5G2F1-F1
#
_entry.id   AF-A0AAU5G2F1-F1
#
_cell.length_a   1.000
_cell.length_b   1.000
_cell.length_c   1.000
_cell.angle_alpha   90.00
_cell.angle_beta   90.00
_cell.angle_gamma   90.00
#
_symmetry.space_group_name_H-M   'P 1'
#
loop_
_entity.id
_entity.type
_entity.pdbx_description
1 polymer ?
#
loop_
_entity_poly.entity_id
_entity_poly.type
_entity_poly.pdbx_seq_one_letter_code
_entity_poly.pdbx_strand_id
1 'polypeptide(L)'
;MRARWPPNRSWPGGCWSARAASVPFTYFLADEAYGQCRALRAWLEEHQVRYVLAIPKDEVLPLPDGRTRQTRELWALVPEDAFERWSCADGAKGPREYDWAAVQLASFSTGLERHLLIRRSTVPNKKDRKTGELVREIAYFLCHTHPDTTLAEMVVAAGQRWMVEEPFQVAKGQVGLDEHEVRKWCSWYRHTTVCMLAMVVLVTVRSRLTPAPPTTPGPRP
;
A
#
# COMPACT_ATOMS: atom_id res chain seq x y z
N MET A 1 1.81 15.69 33.63
CA MET A 1 0.42 15.18 33.71
C MET A 1 0.26 14.09 32.66
N ARG A 2 0.06 12.83 33.09
CA ARG A 2 -0.10 11.68 32.19
C ARG A 2 -1.47 11.75 31.53
N ALA A 3 -1.52 11.94 30.22
CA ALA A 3 -2.75 11.79 29.45
C ALA A 3 -3.17 10.31 29.50
N ARG A 4 -4.12 10.02 30.37
CA ARG A 4 -4.76 8.71 30.51
C ARG A 4 -5.81 8.62 29.39
N TRP A 5 -5.46 7.93 28.31
CA TRP A 5 -6.39 7.60 27.22
C TRP A 5 -7.45 6.61 27.74
N PRO A 6 -8.75 6.79 27.42
CA PRO A 6 -9.77 5.82 27.77
C PRO A 6 -9.60 4.54 26.94
N PRO A 7 -9.70 3.35 27.56
CA PRO A 7 -9.64 2.09 26.85
C PRO A 7 -11.04 1.79 26.32
N ASN A 8 -11.28 1.97 25.01
CA ASN A 8 -12.26 1.25 24.18
C ASN A 8 -12.74 2.11 22.99
N ARG A 9 -11.94 2.15 21.93
CA ARG A 9 -12.44 2.21 20.54
C ARG A 9 -11.51 1.34 19.70
N SER A 10 -11.93 0.09 19.50
CA SER A 10 -11.63 -0.64 18.29
C SER A 10 -12.05 0.19 17.07
N TRP A 11 -11.46 -0.06 15.90
CA TRP A 11 -11.98 0.18 14.54
C TRP A 11 -11.03 0.93 13.57
N PRO A 12 -10.97 0.48 12.30
CA PRO A 12 -10.26 1.17 11.22
C PRO A 12 -11.17 2.25 10.61
N GLY A 13 -11.05 3.48 11.10
CA GLY A 13 -11.97 4.58 10.75
C GLY A 13 -12.04 4.95 9.25
N GLY A 14 -11.01 4.66 8.46
CA GLY A 14 -10.96 5.02 7.03
C GLY A 14 -11.92 4.20 6.16
N CYS A 15 -11.82 2.86 6.20
CA CYS A 15 -12.68 1.98 5.40
C CYS A 15 -14.15 2.06 5.79
N TRP A 16 -14.44 2.14 7.09
CA TRP A 16 -15.80 2.26 7.58
C TRP A 16 -16.45 3.54 7.07
N SER A 17 -15.76 4.68 7.17
CA SER A 17 -16.30 5.97 6.72
C SER A 17 -16.48 6.02 5.21
N ALA A 18 -15.57 5.44 4.42
CA ALA A 18 -15.70 5.38 2.96
C ALA A 18 -16.92 4.53 2.53
N ARG A 19 -17.12 3.36 3.15
CA ARG A 19 -18.30 2.51 2.89
C ARG A 19 -19.59 3.17 3.36
N ALA A 20 -19.59 3.78 4.55
CA ALA A 20 -20.74 4.53 5.05
C ALA A 20 -21.09 5.72 4.14
N ALA A 21 -20.10 6.33 3.50
CA ALA A 21 -20.26 7.40 2.51
C ALA A 21 -20.48 6.88 1.07
N SER A 22 -20.60 5.57 0.85
CA SER A 22 -20.76 4.93 -0.47
C SER A 22 -19.71 5.33 -1.51
N VAL A 23 -18.49 5.65 -1.05
CA VAL A 23 -17.37 5.97 -1.95
C VAL A 23 -16.86 4.65 -2.56
N PRO A 24 -16.86 4.49 -3.90
CA PRO A 24 -16.34 3.27 -4.52
C PRO A 24 -14.82 3.21 -4.37
N PHE A 25 -14.31 2.07 -3.91
CA PHE A 25 -12.89 1.76 -3.89
C PHE A 25 -12.65 0.28 -4.17
N THR A 26 -11.55 -0.02 -4.85
CA THR A 26 -11.23 -1.40 -5.28
C THR A 26 -10.28 -2.09 -4.31
N TYR A 27 -9.34 -1.36 -3.72
CA TYR A 27 -8.32 -1.89 -2.81
C TYR A 27 -8.17 -1.02 -1.56
N PHE A 28 -7.96 -1.66 -0.43
CA PHE A 28 -7.36 -1.02 0.74
C PHE A 28 -5.84 -1.19 0.71
N LEU A 29 -5.12 -0.07 0.69
CA LEU A 29 -3.65 -0.05 0.62
C LEU A 29 -3.09 0.55 1.90
N ALA A 30 -2.10 -0.09 2.52
CA ALA A 30 -1.44 0.48 3.69
C ALA A 30 0.01 0.00 3.87
N ASP A 31 0.74 0.75 4.69
CA ASP A 31 2.12 0.44 5.06
C ASP A 31 2.24 -0.68 6.10
N GLU A 32 3.48 -0.98 6.49
CA GLU A 32 3.83 -2.06 7.41
C GLU A 32 3.19 -1.90 8.80
N ALA A 33 2.99 -0.67 9.26
CA ALA A 33 2.45 -0.41 10.59
C ALA A 33 0.98 -0.85 10.70
N TYR A 34 0.21 -0.67 9.64
CA TYR A 34 -1.14 -1.22 9.52
C TYR A 34 -1.12 -2.69 9.13
N GLY A 35 -0.18 -3.08 8.27
CA GLY A 35 -0.04 -4.44 7.81
C GLY A 35 0.14 -5.42 8.95
N GLN A 36 0.97 -5.15 9.96
CA GLN A 36 1.14 -6.02 11.14
C GLN A 36 -0.12 -6.15 12.03
N CYS A 37 -1.14 -5.31 11.86
CA CYS A 37 -2.35 -5.34 12.67
C CYS A 37 -3.28 -6.49 12.22
N ARG A 38 -3.21 -7.64 12.90
CA ARG A 38 -4.06 -8.81 12.60
C ARG A 38 -5.56 -8.53 12.70
N ALA A 39 -5.97 -7.67 13.64
CA ALA A 39 -7.37 -7.28 13.78
C ALA A 39 -7.89 -6.51 12.55
N LEU A 40 -7.05 -5.64 11.95
CA LEU A 40 -7.39 -4.97 10.71
C LEU A 40 -7.53 -5.96 9.56
N ARG A 41 -6.58 -6.90 9.42
CA ARG A 41 -6.64 -7.94 8.37
C ARG A 41 -7.93 -8.76 8.48
N ALA A 42 -8.22 -9.28 9.68
CA ALA A 42 -9.42 -10.05 9.94
C ALA A 42 -10.69 -9.27 9.58
N TRP A 43 -10.75 -7.99 9.97
CA TRP A 43 -11.86 -7.12 9.64
C TRP A 43 -12.02 -6.92 8.13
N LEU A 44 -10.94 -6.65 7.39
CA LEU A 44 -10.98 -6.47 5.94
C LEU A 44 -11.51 -7.74 5.24
N GLU A 45 -11.07 -8.92 5.67
CA GLU A 45 -11.48 -10.19 5.08
C GLU A 45 -12.93 -10.57 5.42
N GLU A 46 -13.36 -10.38 6.67
CA GLU A 46 -14.75 -10.56 7.09
C GLU A 46 -15.70 -9.70 6.22
N HIS A 47 -15.22 -8.53 5.81
CA HIS A 47 -15.98 -7.58 5.01
C HIS A 47 -15.73 -7.71 3.50
N GLN A 48 -14.99 -8.74 3.06
CA GLN A 48 -14.64 -9.01 1.66
C GLN A 48 -13.99 -7.82 0.95
N VAL A 49 -13.17 -7.07 1.69
CA VAL A 49 -12.42 -5.93 1.17
C VAL A 49 -11.09 -6.43 0.63
N ARG A 50 -10.85 -6.22 -0.68
CA ARG A 50 -9.56 -6.51 -1.29
C ARG A 50 -8.50 -5.57 -0.71
N TYR A 51 -7.29 -6.07 -0.47
CA TYR A 51 -6.22 -5.24 0.10
C TYR A 51 -4.84 -5.63 -0.40
N VAL A 52 -3.92 -4.66 -0.30
CA VAL A 52 -2.48 -4.89 -0.41
C VAL A 52 -1.80 -4.16 0.75
N LEU A 53 -1.24 -4.92 1.68
CA LEU A 53 -0.65 -4.40 2.91
C LEU A 53 0.83 -4.73 2.93
N ALA A 54 1.71 -3.76 3.10
CA ALA A 54 3.11 -4.07 3.39
C ALA A 54 3.21 -4.83 4.74
N ILE A 55 4.11 -5.80 4.86
CA ILE A 55 4.26 -6.60 6.08
C ILE A 55 5.75 -6.80 6.42
N PRO A 56 6.09 -7.02 7.71
CA PRO A 56 7.47 -7.26 8.10
C PRO A 56 7.97 -8.61 7.56
N LYS A 57 9.30 -8.71 7.41
CA LYS A 57 10.02 -9.93 7.00
C LYS A 57 9.94 -11.11 7.98
N ASP A 58 9.49 -10.85 9.21
CA ASP A 58 9.36 -11.85 10.27
C ASP A 58 7.88 -12.21 10.52
N GLU A 59 6.96 -11.74 9.67
CA GLU A 59 5.55 -12.11 9.71
C GLU A 59 5.37 -13.62 9.44
N VAL A 60 4.60 -14.29 10.29
CA VAL A 60 4.29 -15.72 10.14
C VAL A 60 2.99 -15.89 9.36
N LEU A 61 3.07 -16.55 8.21
CA LEU A 61 1.97 -16.76 7.28
C LEU A 61 1.64 -18.25 7.14
N PRO A 62 0.35 -18.62 7.10
CA PRO A 62 -0.07 -19.98 6.83
C PRO A 62 -0.01 -20.30 5.33
N LEU A 63 0.44 -21.50 5.00
CA LEU A 63 0.56 -22.02 3.64
C LEU A 63 -0.56 -23.03 3.35
N PRO A 64 -0.87 -23.28 2.07
CA PRO A 64 -1.89 -24.26 1.68
C PRO A 64 -1.61 -25.69 2.21
N ASP A 65 -0.35 -26.03 2.47
CA ASP A 65 0.07 -27.31 3.05
C ASP A 65 -0.22 -27.45 4.57
N GLY A 66 -0.86 -26.45 5.18
CA GLY A 66 -1.19 -26.41 6.60
C GLY A 66 -0.04 -25.98 7.52
N ARG A 67 1.18 -25.79 6.98
CA ARG A 67 2.32 -25.27 7.76
C ARG A 67 2.28 -23.76 7.83
N THR A 68 3.07 -23.20 8.75
CA THR A 68 3.34 -21.76 8.82
C THR A 68 4.81 -21.49 8.56
N ARG A 69 5.11 -20.35 7.92
CA ARG A 69 6.48 -19.92 7.60
C ARG A 69 6.61 -18.42 7.79
N GLN A 70 7.83 -17.97 8.08
CA GLN A 70 8.11 -16.53 8.07
C GLN A 70 8.25 -16.02 6.63
N THR A 71 7.86 -14.78 6.37
CA THR A 71 8.00 -14.15 5.03
C THR A 71 9.42 -14.21 4.49
N ARG A 72 10.45 -14.02 5.33
CA ARG A 72 11.86 -14.19 4.94
C ARG A 72 12.25 -15.61 4.53
N GLU A 73 11.56 -16.63 5.06
CA GLU A 73 11.82 -18.02 4.69
C GLU A 73 11.18 -18.33 3.34
N LEU A 74 10.00 -17.74 3.08
CA LEU A 74 9.33 -17.88 1.80
C LEU A 74 10.14 -17.25 0.67
N TRP A 75 10.79 -16.11 0.91
CA TRP A 75 11.78 -15.53 -0.01
C TRP A 75 12.81 -16.56 -0.50
N ALA A 76 13.40 -17.34 0.42
CA ALA A 76 14.44 -18.30 0.09
C ALA A 76 13.93 -19.52 -0.71
N LEU A 77 12.60 -19.71 -0.76
CA LEU A 77 11.95 -20.83 -1.45
C LEU A 77 11.43 -20.43 -2.83
N VAL A 78 11.38 -19.14 -3.16
CA VAL A 78 10.93 -18.68 -4.48
C VAL A 78 12.05 -18.91 -5.51
N PRO A 79 11.82 -19.72 -6.55
CA PRO A 79 12.77 -19.90 -7.65
C PRO A 79 13.12 -18.58 -8.36
N GLU A 80 14.33 -18.46 -8.89
CA GLU A 80 14.75 -17.25 -9.61
C GLU A 80 13.92 -16.99 -10.88
N ASP A 81 13.44 -18.03 -11.55
CA ASP A 81 12.60 -17.97 -12.74
C ASP A 81 11.13 -17.62 -12.44
N ALA A 82 10.71 -17.66 -11.17
CA ALA A 82 9.39 -17.20 -10.74
C ALA A 82 9.30 -15.66 -10.59
N PHE A 83 10.42 -14.95 -10.72
CA PHE A 83 10.44 -13.49 -10.67
C PHE A 83 10.19 -12.87 -12.04
N GLU A 84 9.16 -12.03 -12.11
CA GLU A 84 8.84 -11.24 -13.30
C GLU A 84 9.17 -9.77 -13.06
N ARG A 85 9.69 -9.10 -14.08
CA ARG A 85 10.01 -7.67 -14.00
C ARG A 85 8.78 -6.82 -14.31
N TRP A 86 8.39 -5.99 -13.35
CA TRP A 86 7.24 -5.09 -13.48
C TRP A 86 7.57 -3.68 -12.95
N SER A 87 7.01 -2.67 -13.61
CA SER A 87 7.03 -1.28 -13.15
C SER A 87 5.81 -1.00 -12.27
N CYS A 88 6.03 -0.37 -11.11
CA CYS A 88 4.96 -0.12 -10.13
C CYS A 88 4.19 1.18 -10.41
N ALA A 89 4.83 2.11 -11.12
CA ALA A 89 4.32 3.40 -11.56
C ALA A 89 5.38 4.11 -12.41
N ASP A 90 4.94 5.02 -13.28
CA ASP A 90 5.80 6.02 -13.91
C ASP A 90 6.16 7.07 -12.85
N GLY A 91 7.32 6.93 -12.22
CA GLY A 91 7.80 7.92 -11.26
C GLY A 91 8.30 9.18 -11.96
N ALA A 92 8.34 10.30 -11.23
CA ALA A 92 8.99 11.54 -11.69
C ALA A 92 10.49 11.40 -12.04
N LYS A 93 11.10 10.23 -11.75
CA LYS A 93 12.49 9.86 -12.09
C LYS A 93 12.58 8.70 -13.10
N GLY A 94 11.48 8.37 -13.79
CA GLY A 94 11.37 7.22 -14.69
C GLY A 94 10.65 6.01 -14.06
N PRO A 95 10.37 4.97 -14.86
CA PRO A 95 9.72 3.74 -14.39
C PRO A 95 10.57 3.08 -13.32
N ARG A 96 9.97 2.79 -12.16
CA ARG A 96 10.65 2.06 -11.08
C ARG A 96 10.39 0.58 -11.26
N GLU A 97 11.30 -0.05 -11.97
CA GLU A 97 11.29 -1.48 -12.23
C GLU A 97 11.82 -2.27 -11.03
N TYR A 98 11.06 -3.28 -10.64
CA TYR A 98 11.45 -4.26 -9.64
C TYR A 98 11.15 -5.65 -10.16
N ASP A 99 11.84 -6.64 -9.61
CA ASP A 99 11.49 -8.04 -9.82
C ASP A 99 10.43 -8.43 -8.79
N TRP A 100 9.36 -9.06 -9.24
CA TRP A 100 8.20 -9.42 -8.42
C TRP A 100 7.89 -10.90 -8.51
N ALA A 101 7.48 -11.50 -7.40
CA ALA A 101 6.96 -12.85 -7.36
C ALA A 101 5.75 -12.92 -6.42
N ALA A 102 4.79 -13.79 -6.73
CA ALA A 102 3.66 -14.07 -5.87
C ALA A 102 3.72 -15.52 -5.36
N VAL A 103 3.46 -15.69 -4.06
CA VAL A 103 3.35 -17.01 -3.41
C VAL A 103 1.95 -17.15 -2.85
N GLN A 104 1.23 -18.20 -3.24
CA GLN A 104 -0.11 -18.46 -2.72
C GLN A 104 -0.05 -18.87 -1.24
N LEU A 105 -0.95 -18.29 -0.44
CA LEU A 105 -1.07 -18.56 0.99
C LEU A 105 -2.37 -19.32 1.28
N ALA A 106 -2.51 -19.86 2.48
CA ALA A 106 -3.79 -20.41 2.92
C ALA A 106 -4.85 -19.30 2.98
N SER A 107 -5.92 -19.46 2.21
CA SER A 107 -7.13 -18.64 2.30
C SER A 107 -8.16 -19.29 3.22
N PHE A 108 -8.84 -18.46 4.01
CA PHE A 108 -9.91 -18.90 4.93
C PHE A 108 -11.27 -18.31 4.57
N SER A 109 -11.33 -17.45 3.55
CA SER A 109 -12.54 -16.82 3.05
C SER A 109 -12.96 -17.42 1.71
N THR A 110 -14.27 -17.49 1.46
CA THR A 110 -14.80 -17.87 0.16
C THR A 110 -14.75 -16.68 -0.81
N GLY A 111 -14.24 -16.88 -2.04
CA GLY A 111 -14.29 -15.89 -3.13
C GLY A 111 -13.09 -14.93 -3.25
N LEU A 112 -12.25 -14.86 -2.23
CA LEU A 112 -10.98 -14.13 -2.26
C LEU A 112 -9.83 -15.04 -1.80
N GLU A 113 -8.67 -14.83 -2.40
CA GLU A 113 -7.44 -15.56 -2.11
C GLU A 113 -6.42 -14.68 -1.42
N ARG A 114 -5.44 -15.31 -0.79
CA ARG A 114 -4.31 -14.62 -0.18
C ARG A 114 -3.04 -14.94 -0.93
N HIS A 115 -2.30 -13.90 -1.24
CA HIS A 115 -1.00 -14.00 -1.86
C HIS A 115 0.03 -13.23 -1.04
N LEU A 116 1.22 -13.79 -0.89
CA LEU A 116 2.40 -13.03 -0.50
C LEU A 116 3.04 -12.52 -1.78
N LEU A 117 2.98 -11.21 -1.98
CA LEU A 117 3.70 -10.54 -3.05
C LEU A 117 5.07 -10.12 -2.53
N ILE A 118 6.13 -10.54 -3.22
CA ILE A 118 7.51 -10.26 -2.87
C ILE A 118 8.13 -9.38 -3.93
N ARG A 119 8.72 -8.27 -3.50
CA ARG A 119 9.44 -7.32 -4.35
C ARG A 119 10.92 -7.39 -4.07
N ARG A 120 11.73 -7.51 -5.11
CA ARG A 120 13.19 -7.43 -5.08
C ARG A 120 13.68 -6.25 -5.93
N SER A 121 14.64 -5.50 -5.39
CA SER A 121 15.43 -4.53 -6.16
C SER A 121 16.27 -5.22 -7.22
N THR A 122 16.26 -4.73 -8.45
CA THR A 122 17.05 -5.27 -9.57
C THR A 122 18.55 -5.19 -9.29
N VAL A 123 18.97 -4.07 -8.68
CA VAL A 123 20.35 -3.82 -8.26
C VAL A 123 20.50 -3.88 -6.75
N PRO A 124 21.66 -4.32 -6.22
CA PRO A 124 21.99 -4.16 -4.82
C PRO A 124 21.98 -2.67 -4.43
N ASN A 125 21.20 -2.33 -3.40
CA ASN A 125 20.94 -0.95 -3.00
C ASN A 125 20.89 -0.77 -1.47
N LYS A 126 21.11 -1.85 -0.71
CA LYS A 126 21.03 -1.86 0.75
C LYS A 126 22.27 -2.52 1.34
N LYS A 127 22.90 -1.88 2.32
CA LYS A 127 24.05 -2.48 3.01
C LYS A 127 23.57 -3.48 4.05
N ASP A 128 24.06 -4.71 4.00
CA ASP A 128 23.83 -5.70 5.03
C ASP A 128 24.53 -5.25 6.32
N ARG A 129 23.81 -5.28 7.44
CA ARG A 129 24.31 -4.78 8.72
C ARG A 129 25.34 -5.72 9.36
N LYS A 130 25.32 -7.01 9.02
CA LYS A 130 26.20 -8.04 9.56
C LYS A 130 27.47 -8.18 8.73
N THR A 131 27.34 -8.29 7.41
CA THR A 131 28.48 -8.52 6.51
C THR A 131 29.06 -7.22 5.95
N GLY A 132 28.28 -6.14 5.93
CA GLY A 132 28.69 -4.88 5.31
C GLY A 132 28.61 -4.89 3.78
N GLU A 133 28.17 -5.98 3.17
CA GLU A 133 28.06 -6.13 1.72
C GLU A 133 26.80 -5.44 1.18
N LEU A 134 26.83 -5.08 -0.10
CA LEU A 134 25.67 -4.51 -0.77
C LEU A 134 24.75 -5.64 -1.23
N VAL A 135 23.54 -5.68 -0.68
CA VAL A 135 22.50 -6.65 -1.01
C VAL A 135 21.31 -5.96 -1.68
N ARG A 136 20.50 -6.75 -2.37
CA ARG A 136 19.23 -6.29 -2.94
C ARG A 136 18.22 -6.08 -1.82
N GLU A 137 17.55 -4.93 -1.83
CA GLU A 137 16.42 -4.70 -0.94
C GLU A 137 15.23 -5.60 -1.33
N ILE A 138 14.61 -6.18 -0.32
CA ILE A 138 13.42 -7.02 -0.45
C ILE A 138 12.29 -6.42 0.39
N ALA A 139 11.09 -6.35 -0.17
CA ALA A 139 9.87 -5.93 0.51
C ALA A 139 8.76 -6.97 0.32
N TYR A 140 7.88 -7.07 1.31
CA TYR A 140 6.83 -8.08 1.37
C TYR A 140 5.46 -7.41 1.50
N PHE A 141 4.48 -7.93 0.78
CA PHE A 141 3.11 -7.44 0.81
C PHE A 141 2.14 -8.61 0.95
N LEU A 142 1.19 -8.50 1.88
CA LEU A 142 0.05 -9.40 1.97
C LEU A 142 -1.05 -8.87 1.07
N CYS A 143 -1.44 -9.67 0.08
CA CYS A 143 -2.47 -9.38 -0.88
C CYS A 143 -3.70 -10.23 -0.57
N HIS A 144 -4.88 -9.61 -0.64
CA HIS A 144 -6.17 -10.30 -0.60
C HIS A 144 -6.98 -9.86 -1.82
N THR A 145 -7.09 -10.75 -2.80
CA THR A 145 -7.54 -10.43 -4.17
C THR A 145 -8.46 -11.53 -4.68
N HIS A 146 -9.09 -11.31 -5.84
CA HIS A 146 -9.83 -12.41 -6.46
C HIS A 146 -8.86 -13.44 -7.05
N PRO A 147 -9.32 -14.69 -7.24
CA PRO A 147 -8.51 -15.75 -7.84
C PRO A 147 -8.00 -15.44 -9.26
N ASP A 148 -8.72 -14.60 -10.01
CA ASP A 148 -8.38 -14.18 -11.37
C ASP A 148 -7.43 -12.96 -11.43
N THR A 149 -7.08 -12.38 -10.27
CA THR A 149 -6.22 -11.20 -10.22
C THR A 149 -4.79 -11.58 -10.58
N THR A 150 -4.25 -10.93 -11.61
CA THR A 150 -2.91 -11.20 -12.14
C THR A 150 -1.81 -10.60 -11.26
N LEU A 151 -0.58 -11.09 -11.43
CA LEU A 151 0.60 -10.49 -10.78
C LEU A 151 0.72 -8.99 -11.11
N ALA A 152 0.54 -8.62 -12.37
CA ALA A 152 0.61 -7.24 -12.83
C ALA A 152 -0.37 -6.32 -12.08
N GLU A 153 -1.62 -6.75 -11.90
CA GLU A 153 -2.63 -5.97 -11.16
C GLU A 153 -2.27 -5.81 -9.68
N MET A 154 -1.74 -6.87 -9.05
CA MET A 154 -1.24 -6.79 -7.67
C MET A 154 -0.05 -5.84 -7.55
N VAL A 155 0.86 -5.83 -8.52
CA VAL A 155 2.01 -4.90 -8.56
C VAL A 155 1.55 -3.45 -8.71
N VAL A 156 0.60 -3.19 -9.60
CA VAL A 156 0.01 -1.85 -9.76
C VAL A 156 -0.65 -1.38 -8.47
N ALA A 157 -1.44 -2.23 -7.83
CA ALA A 157 -2.08 -1.91 -6.54
C ALA A 157 -1.03 -1.65 -5.44
N ALA A 158 0.05 -2.44 -5.37
CA ALA A 158 1.15 -2.21 -4.44
C ALA A 158 1.87 -0.88 -4.71
N GLY A 159 2.05 -0.52 -5.99
CA GLY A 159 2.65 0.74 -6.44
C GLY A 159 1.83 1.98 -6.11
N GLN A 160 0.49 1.87 -6.18
CA GLN A 160 -0.43 2.95 -5.80
C GLN A 160 -0.27 3.41 -4.35
N ARG A 161 0.28 2.57 -3.46
CA ARG A 161 0.60 2.98 -2.10
C ARG A 161 1.55 4.20 -2.08
N TRP A 162 2.42 4.33 -3.07
CA TRP A 162 3.37 5.44 -3.15
C TRP A 162 2.74 6.71 -3.69
N MET A 163 1.63 6.59 -4.43
CA MET A 163 0.85 7.73 -4.92
C MET A 163 0.27 8.56 -3.77
N VAL A 164 0.17 8.03 -2.55
CA VAL A 164 -0.31 8.83 -1.41
C VAL A 164 0.72 9.89 -0.99
N GLU A 165 2.01 9.61 -1.13
CA GLU A 165 3.07 10.51 -0.65
C GLU A 165 3.15 11.80 -1.49
N GLU A 166 2.88 11.70 -2.79
CA GLU A 166 2.97 12.84 -3.70
C GLU A 166 1.95 13.96 -3.38
N PRO A 167 0.64 13.71 -3.21
CA PRO A 167 -0.32 14.70 -2.72
C PRO A 167 0.07 15.29 -1.37
N PHE A 168 0.65 14.51 -0.46
CA PHE A 168 1.14 15.04 0.82
C PHE A 168 2.32 15.99 0.64
N GLN A 169 3.27 15.69 -0.25
CA GLN A 169 4.37 16.60 -0.56
C GLN A 169 3.88 17.88 -1.26
N VAL A 170 2.93 17.75 -2.18
CA VAL A 170 2.26 18.90 -2.79
C VAL A 170 1.53 19.72 -1.74
N ALA A 171 0.83 19.09 -0.79
CA ALA A 171 0.12 19.79 0.26
C ALA A 171 1.05 20.60 1.17
N LYS A 172 2.24 20.07 1.47
CA LYS A 172 3.27 20.82 2.20
C LYS A 172 3.70 22.06 1.43
N GLY A 173 4.08 21.91 0.16
CA GLY A 173 4.58 23.01 -0.65
C GLY A 173 3.55 24.02 -1.16
N GLN A 174 2.27 23.64 -1.29
CA GLN A 174 1.23 24.49 -1.89
C GLN A 174 0.26 25.09 -0.87
N VAL A 175 0.00 24.39 0.24
CA VAL A 175 -0.98 24.84 1.25
C VAL A 175 -0.38 24.91 2.66
N GLY A 176 0.94 24.77 2.79
CA GLY A 176 1.63 24.89 4.08
C GLY A 176 1.18 23.83 5.09
N LEU A 177 0.93 22.60 4.65
CA LEU A 177 0.42 21.53 5.52
C LEU A 177 1.32 21.28 6.76
N ASP A 178 2.63 21.48 6.62
CA ASP A 178 3.63 21.39 7.68
C ASP A 178 4.13 22.74 8.20
N GLU A 179 3.60 23.86 7.70
CA GLU A 179 3.93 25.23 8.12
C GLU A 179 3.09 25.69 9.31
N HIS A 180 2.92 24.83 10.31
CA HIS A 180 2.24 25.18 11.56
C HIS A 180 3.23 25.35 12.71
N GLU A 181 3.13 26.43 13.47
CA GLU A 181 3.94 26.61 14.69
C GLU A 181 3.16 26.29 15.98
N VAL A 182 1.99 25.68 15.83
CA VAL A 182 1.01 25.54 16.90
C VAL A 182 1.32 24.32 17.79
N ARG A 183 1.24 24.52 19.11
CA ARG A 183 1.52 23.47 20.12
C ARG A 183 0.28 22.82 20.73
N LYS A 184 -0.91 23.31 20.38
CA LYS A 184 -2.20 22.80 20.90
C LYS A 184 -2.89 21.92 19.86
N TRP A 185 -3.38 20.76 20.30
CA TRP A 185 -4.11 19.79 19.45
C TRP A 185 -5.21 20.43 18.60
N CYS A 186 -6.10 21.22 19.21
CA CYS A 186 -7.21 21.84 18.48
C CYS A 186 -6.75 22.80 17.37
N SER A 187 -5.62 23.49 17.61
CA SER A 187 -5.07 24.43 16.64
C SER A 187 -4.42 23.68 15.47
N TRP A 188 -3.67 22.62 15.78
CA TRP A 188 -3.12 21.71 14.78
C TRP A 188 -4.22 21.09 13.92
N TYR A 189 -5.24 20.52 14.54
CA TYR A 189 -6.37 19.90 13.86
C TYR A 189 -7.10 20.85 12.91
N ARG A 190 -7.36 22.09 13.34
CA ARG A 190 -7.99 23.12 12.50
C ARG A 190 -7.12 23.48 11.30
N HIS A 191 -5.82 23.70 11.52
CA HIS A 191 -4.86 23.99 10.44
C HIS A 191 -4.84 22.86 9.41
N THR A 192 -4.61 21.63 9.85
CA THR A 192 -4.61 20.44 8.98
C THR A 192 -5.91 20.31 8.19
N THR A 193 -7.06 20.55 8.83
CA THR A 193 -8.37 20.47 8.16
C THR A 193 -8.50 21.52 7.05
N VAL A 194 -8.08 22.76 7.30
CA VAL A 194 -8.12 23.84 6.30
C VAL A 194 -7.16 23.56 5.15
N CYS A 195 -5.94 23.09 5.42
CA CYS A 195 -4.99 22.68 4.38
C CYS A 195 -5.55 21.53 3.52
N MET A 196 -6.15 20.52 4.14
CA MET A 196 -6.79 19.42 3.41
C MET A 196 -7.94 19.91 2.52
N LEU A 197 -8.77 20.84 3.00
CA LEU A 197 -9.84 21.44 2.22
C LEU A 197 -9.28 22.25 1.02
N ALA A 198 -8.25 23.07 1.26
CA ALA A 198 -7.60 23.84 0.21
C ALA A 198 -7.01 22.92 -0.88
N MET A 199 -6.40 21.80 -0.48
CA MET A 199 -5.90 20.80 -1.42
C MET A 199 -7.01 20.18 -2.28
N VAL A 200 -8.16 19.85 -1.69
CA VAL A 200 -9.32 19.37 -2.46
C VAL A 200 -9.76 20.40 -3.50
N VAL A 201 -9.81 21.68 -3.14
CA VAL A 201 -10.13 22.77 -4.07
C VAL A 201 -9.10 22.84 -5.21
N LEU A 202 -7.80 22.85 -4.88
CA LEU A 202 -6.72 22.92 -5.88
C LEU A 202 -6.74 21.73 -6.85
N VAL A 203 -6.91 20.50 -6.35
CA VAL A 203 -7.02 19.29 -7.18
C VAL A 203 -8.25 19.36 -8.07
N THR A 204 -9.38 19.84 -7.55
CA THR A 204 -10.63 19.98 -8.32
C THR A 204 -10.52 21.04 -9.41
N VAL A 205 -9.86 22.17 -9.14
CA VAL A 205 -9.61 23.21 -10.15
C VAL A 205 -8.65 22.68 -11.22
N ARG A 206 -7.55 22.03 -10.81
CA ARG A 206 -6.58 21.45 -11.74
C ARG A 206 -7.18 20.39 -12.64
N SER A 207 -8.03 19.50 -12.12
CA SER A 207 -8.68 18.45 -12.91
C SER A 207 -9.66 19.01 -13.94
N ARG A 208 -10.27 20.18 -13.67
CA ARG A 208 -11.13 20.89 -14.64
C ARG A 208 -10.34 21.65 -15.71
N LEU A 209 -9.14 22.12 -15.37
CA LEU A 209 -8.29 22.92 -16.27
C LEU A 209 -7.33 22.07 -17.12
N THR A 210 -7.09 20.81 -16.74
CA THR A 210 -6.21 19.90 -17.50
C THR A 210 -7.08 19.04 -18.42
N PRO A 211 -7.04 19.21 -19.76
CA PRO A 211 -7.77 18.34 -20.68
C PRO A 211 -7.24 16.90 -20.58
N ALA A 212 -8.14 15.92 -20.75
CA ALA A 212 -7.74 14.51 -20.78
C ALA A 212 -6.69 14.26 -21.88
N PRO A 213 -5.70 13.39 -21.64
CA PRO A 213 -4.74 13.02 -22.69
C PRO A 213 -5.49 12.46 -23.91
N PRO A 214 -5.03 12.74 -25.14
CA PRO A 214 -5.67 12.24 -26.34
C PRO A 214 -5.72 10.71 -26.31
N THR A 215 -6.91 10.15 -26.45
CA THR A 215 -7.10 8.70 -26.58
C THR A 215 -6.55 8.29 -27.93
N THR A 216 -5.38 7.66 -27.97
CA THR A 216 -4.89 7.03 -29.19
C THR A 216 -5.88 5.92 -29.58
N PRO A 217 -6.54 5.98 -30.74
CA PRO A 217 -7.38 4.88 -31.19
C PRO A 217 -6.50 3.66 -31.40
N GLY A 218 -6.85 2.54 -30.76
CA GLY A 218 -6.19 1.26 -31.01
C GLY A 218 -6.26 0.89 -32.50
N PRO A 219 -5.31 0.06 -33.00
CA PRO A 219 -5.31 -0.36 -34.39
C PRO A 219 -6.63 -1.06 -34.73
N ARG A 220 -7.28 -0.62 -35.82
CA ARG A 220 -8.47 -1.28 -36.36
C ARG A 220 -8.08 -2.67 -36.92
N PRO A 221 -9.01 -3.65 -36.88
CA PRO A 221 -8.75 -5.02 -37.29
C PRO A 221 -8.24 -5.16 -38.73
#